data_AF-A0AA37UPK2-F1
#
_entry.id   AF-A0AA37UPK2-F1
#
_cell.length_a   1.000
_cell.length_b   1.000
_cell.length_c   1.000
_cell.angle_alpha   90.00
_cell.angle_beta   90.00
_cell.angle_gamma   90.00
#
_symmetry.space_group_name_H-M   'P 1'
#
loop_
_entity.id
_entity.type
_entity.pdbx_description
1 polymer ?
#
loop_
_entity_poly.entity_id
_entity_poly.type
_entity_poly.pdbx_seq_one_letter_code
_entity_poly.pdbx_strand_id
1 'polypeptide(L)'
;MAASEPEYVTATFARTWWKALMGNTVALIEDAATLAAQGSNGRAHSLLVLAMEELAKARWLYEASEWEWCKPLGLYAIPPSPAGDVMVPEGLRSARRPHAEKLRVAEQFASGLGASGT
;
A
#
# COMPACT_ATOMS: atom_id res chain seq x y z
N MET A 1 25.93 10.95 0.10
CA MET A 1 24.57 10.47 0.41
C MET A 1 24.41 10.51 1.91
N ALA A 2 23.64 11.45 2.45
CA ALA A 2 23.31 11.46 3.87
C ALA A 2 22.35 10.27 4.13
N ALA A 3 22.69 9.40 5.08
CA ALA A 3 21.76 8.38 5.55
C ALA A 3 20.63 9.11 6.29
N SER A 4 19.43 9.07 5.71
CA SER A 4 18.23 9.65 6.31
C SER A 4 17.82 8.85 7.55
N GLU A 5 17.32 9.53 8.58
CA GLU A 5 17.00 8.90 9.87
C GLU A 5 15.82 7.92 9.74
N PRO A 6 15.87 6.75 10.41
CA PRO A 6 14.77 5.80 10.41
C PRO A 6 13.52 6.40 11.04
N GLU A 7 12.37 6.25 10.38
CA GLU A 7 11.09 6.71 10.91
C GLU A 7 10.44 5.63 11.78
N TYR A 8 9.85 6.01 12.91
CA TYR A 8 9.18 5.09 13.82
C TYR A 8 7.68 5.32 13.83
N VAL A 9 6.91 4.24 13.91
CA VAL A 9 5.45 4.27 14.08
C VAL A 9 5.01 3.34 15.19
N THR A 10 3.93 3.69 15.88
CA THR A 10 3.38 2.79 16.90
C THR A 10 2.89 1.49 16.28
N ALA A 11 3.01 0.37 17.01
CA ALA A 11 2.51 -0.92 16.56
C ALA A 11 1.01 -0.88 16.20
N THR A 12 0.20 -0.12 16.95
CA THR A 12 -1.23 0.09 16.65
C THR A 12 -1.45 0.78 15.31
N PHE A 13 -0.69 1.84 15.02
CA PHE A 13 -0.76 2.51 13.73
C PHE A 13 -0.33 1.58 12.60
N ALA A 14 0.79 0.86 12.78
CA ALA A 14 1.25 -0.14 11.81
C ALA A 14 0.16 -1.17 11.50
N ARG A 15 -0.59 -1.64 12.51
CA ARG A 15 -1.68 -2.61 12.30
C ARG A 15 -2.84 -2.05 11.49
N THR A 16 -3.25 -0.82 11.79
CA THR A 16 -4.30 -0.13 11.02
C THR A 16 -3.85 0.10 9.59
N TRP A 17 -2.60 0.53 9.40
CA TRP A 17 -2.03 0.74 8.07
C TRP A 17 -1.94 -0.57 7.28
N TRP A 18 -1.48 -1.66 7.89
CA TRP A 18 -1.43 -2.98 7.25
C TRP A 18 -2.81 -3.43 6.75
N LYS A 19 -3.86 -3.27 7.58
CA LYS A 19 -5.23 -3.59 7.17
C LYS A 19 -5.70 -2.74 5.99
N ALA A 20 -5.35 -1.46 5.98
CA ALA A 20 -5.69 -0.57 4.86
C ALA A 20 -5.00 -0.99 3.56
N LEU A 21 -3.70 -1.34 3.61
CA LEU A 21 -2.96 -1.85 2.46
C LEU A 21 -3.60 -3.14 1.91
N MET A 22 -3.92 -4.10 2.78
CA MET A 22 -4.61 -5.34 2.39
C MET A 22 -5.98 -5.08 1.77
N GLY A 23 -6.76 -4.16 2.35
CA GLY A 23 -8.04 -3.72 1.79
C GLY A 23 -7.89 -3.11 0.40
N ASN A 24 -6.90 -2.24 0.20
CA ASN A 24 -6.60 -1.66 -1.10
C ASN A 24 -6.19 -2.73 -2.13
N THR A 25 -5.34 -3.68 -1.75
CA THR A 25 -4.93 -4.80 -2.62
C THR A 25 -6.14 -5.59 -3.12
N VAL A 26 -7.07 -5.95 -2.22
CA VAL A 26 -8.29 -6.70 -2.59
C VAL A 26 -9.15 -5.89 -3.55
N ALA A 27 -9.42 -4.61 -3.24
CA ALA A 27 -10.23 -3.74 -4.10
C ALA A 27 -9.63 -3.59 -5.51
N LEU A 28 -8.31 -3.41 -5.61
CA LEU A 28 -7.62 -3.31 -6.90
C LEU A 28 -7.72 -4.59 -7.72
N ILE A 29 -7.68 -5.77 -7.08
CA ILE A 29 -7.84 -7.07 -7.76
C ILE A 29 -9.28 -7.24 -8.26
N GLU A 30 -10.28 -6.87 -7.45
CA GLU A 30 -11.70 -6.94 -7.83
C GLU A 30 -12.03 -6.01 -9.01
N ASP A 31 -11.51 -4.78 -8.97
CA ASP A 31 -11.64 -3.81 -10.06
C ASP A 31 -10.91 -4.31 -11.33
N ALA A 32 -9.72 -4.89 -11.19
CA ALA A 32 -9.00 -5.48 -12.30
C ALA A 32 -9.78 -6.62 -12.97
N ALA A 33 -10.39 -7.50 -12.17
CA ALA A 33 -11.23 -8.59 -12.67
C ALA A 33 -12.46 -8.06 -13.41
N THR A 34 -13.10 -7.01 -12.89
CA THR A 34 -14.23 -6.34 -13.53
C THR A 34 -13.83 -5.74 -14.88
N LEU A 35 -12.69 -5.05 -14.96
CA LEU A 35 -12.19 -4.47 -16.21
C LEU A 35 -11.78 -5.54 -17.23
N ALA A 36 -11.20 -6.65 -16.79
CA ALA A 36 -10.86 -7.77 -17.66
C ALA A 36 -12.12 -8.42 -18.27
N ALA A 37 -13.18 -8.60 -17.46
CA ALA A 37 -14.46 -9.10 -17.94
C ALA A 37 -15.12 -8.18 -18.99
N GLN A 38 -14.82 -6.88 -18.95
CA GLN A 38 -15.26 -5.88 -19.94
C GLN A 38 -14.31 -5.76 -21.15
N GLY A 39 -13.28 -6.60 -21.25
CA GLY A 39 -12.30 -6.59 -22.34
C GLY A 39 -11.22 -5.51 -22.23
N SER A 40 -11.15 -4.78 -21.11
CA SER A 40 -10.18 -3.71 -20.88
C SER A 40 -8.88 -4.22 -20.23
N ASN A 41 -8.20 -5.15 -20.92
CA ASN A 41 -7.05 -5.88 -20.39
C ASN A 41 -5.88 -4.98 -19.97
N GLY A 42 -5.61 -3.89 -20.70
CA GLY A 42 -4.54 -2.94 -20.36
C GLY A 42 -4.79 -2.22 -19.02
N ARG A 43 -6.04 -1.78 -18.78
CA ARG A 43 -6.41 -1.13 -17.52
C ARG A 43 -6.43 -2.13 -16.36
N ALA A 44 -6.93 -3.34 -16.60
CA ALA A 44 -6.88 -4.43 -15.63
C ALA A 44 -5.44 -4.76 -15.22
N HIS A 45 -4.51 -4.85 -16.18
CA HIS A 45 -3.10 -5.09 -15.89
C HIS A 45 -2.48 -3.99 -15.04
N SER A 46 -2.75 -2.71 -15.36
CA SER A 46 -2.28 -1.59 -14.54
C SER A 46 -2.77 -1.66 -13.09
N LEU A 47 -4.02 -2.06 -12.86
CA LEU A 47 -4.54 -2.23 -11.50
C LEU A 47 -3.87 -3.40 -10.77
N LEU A 48 -3.54 -4.49 -11.45
CA LEU A 48 -2.78 -5.59 -10.85
C LEU A 48 -1.37 -5.16 -10.43
N VAL A 49 -0.69 -4.32 -11.23
CA VAL A 49 0.62 -3.76 -10.85
C VAL A 49 0.51 -2.95 -9.55
N LEU A 50 -0.52 -2.11 -9.44
CA LEU A 50 -0.78 -1.36 -8.20
C LEU A 50 -1.11 -2.27 -7.02
N ALA A 51 -1.89 -3.32 -7.25
CA ALA A 51 -2.22 -4.29 -6.21
C ALA A 51 -0.96 -4.98 -5.67
N MET A 52 -0.02 -5.34 -6.57
CA MET A 52 1.27 -5.92 -6.19
C MET A 52 2.13 -4.93 -5.38
N GLU A 53 2.14 -3.64 -5.73
CA GLU A 53 2.85 -2.63 -4.95
C GLU A 53 2.28 -2.48 -3.53
N GLU A 54 0.96 -2.41 -3.39
CA GLU A 54 0.30 -2.33 -2.07
C GLU A 54 0.55 -3.60 -1.25
N LEU A 55 0.50 -4.78 -1.89
CA LEU A 55 0.77 -6.05 -1.23
C LEU A 55 2.22 -6.16 -0.77
N ALA A 56 3.18 -5.70 -1.57
CA ALA A 56 4.59 -5.68 -1.19
C ALA A 56 4.82 -4.80 0.05
N LYS A 57 4.16 -3.63 0.13
CA LYS A 57 4.19 -2.78 1.33
C LYS A 57 3.55 -3.46 2.53
N ALA A 58 2.39 -4.11 2.33
CA ALA A 58 1.69 -4.82 3.40
C ALA A 58 2.54 -5.96 3.97
N ARG A 59 3.16 -6.76 3.09
CA ARG A 59 4.07 -7.84 3.48
C ARG A 59 5.24 -7.30 4.30
N TRP A 60 5.91 -6.27 3.80
CA TRP A 60 7.03 -5.67 4.50
C TRP A 60 6.62 -5.18 5.90
N LEU A 61 5.49 -4.45 5.98
CA LEU A 61 5.01 -3.90 7.24
C LEU A 61 4.65 -5.01 8.23
N TYR A 62 4.01 -6.08 7.76
CA TYR A 62 3.71 -7.26 8.57
C TYR A 62 4.99 -7.87 9.17
N GLU A 63 5.98 -8.16 8.34
CA GLU A 63 7.26 -8.75 8.77
C GLU A 63 7.98 -7.86 9.81
N ALA A 64 7.91 -6.54 9.66
CA ALA A 64 8.54 -5.59 10.58
C ALA A 64 7.78 -5.41 11.91
N SER A 65 6.48 -5.73 11.98
CA SER A 65 5.61 -5.36 13.10
C SER A 65 4.91 -6.52 13.80
N GLU A 66 4.93 -7.72 13.22
CA GLU A 66 4.21 -8.88 13.77
C GLU A 66 4.61 -9.19 15.22
N TRP A 67 5.89 -9.01 15.54
CA TRP A 67 6.40 -9.22 16.89
C TRP A 67 5.78 -8.25 17.90
N GLU A 68 5.78 -6.96 17.55
CA GLU A 68 5.22 -5.91 18.41
C GLU A 68 3.68 -6.04 18.53
N TRP A 69 3.00 -6.59 17.51
CA TRP A 69 1.57 -6.91 17.61
C TRP A 69 1.27 -8.08 18.54
N CYS A 70 2.18 -9.05 18.62
CA CYS A 70 2.02 -10.28 19.41
C CYS A 70 2.48 -10.12 20.86
N LYS A 71 3.43 -9.22 21.14
CA LYS A 71 3.97 -8.94 22.49
C LYS A 71 2.89 -8.74 23.57
N PRO A 72 1.82 -7.94 23.34
CA PRO A 72 0.78 -7.75 24.35
C PRO A 72 -0.03 -9.01 24.65
N LEU A 73 0.00 -10.02 23.77
CA LEU A 73 -0.78 -11.25 23.92
C LEU A 73 -0.07 -12.30 24.79
N GLY A 74 1.24 -12.16 25.01
CA GLY A 74 2.02 -13.13 25.80
C GLY A 74 2.03 -14.52 25.19
N LEU A 75 2.46 -14.63 23.93
CA LEU A 75 2.48 -15.90 23.19
C LEU A 75 3.76 -16.73 23.47
N TYR A 76 3.70 -18.03 23.23
CA TYR A 76 4.86 -18.94 23.27
C TYR A 76 5.60 -18.95 24.62
N ALA A 77 4.86 -18.93 25.73
CA ALA A 77 5.40 -18.87 27.09
C ALA A 77 6.23 -17.61 27.39
N ILE A 78 6.07 -16.56 26.59
CA ILE A 78 6.62 -15.23 26.86
C ILE A 78 5.55 -14.42 27.59
N PRO A 79 5.85 -13.78 28.74
CA PRO A 79 4.87 -12.97 29.44
C PRO A 79 4.44 -11.77 28.58
N PRO A 80 3.18 -11.32 28.69
CA PRO A 80 2.70 -10.17 27.92
C PRO A 80 3.46 -8.90 28.30
N SER A 81 3.89 -8.14 27.30
CA SER A 81 4.55 -6.84 27.46
C SER A 81 3.92 -5.79 26.55
N PRO A 82 3.98 -4.49 26.88
CA PRO A 82 3.53 -3.44 25.98
C PRO A 82 4.19 -3.54 24.60
N ALA A 83 3.42 -3.20 23.56
CA ALA A 83 3.95 -3.08 22.21
C ALA A 83 4.86 -1.85 22.10
N GLY A 84 5.99 -2.01 21.43
CA GLY A 84 6.91 -0.92 21.10
C GLY A 84 6.60 -0.27 19.75
N ASP A 85 7.53 0.58 19.33
CA ASP A 85 7.49 1.20 18.01
C ASP A 85 8.11 0.29 16.96
N VAL A 86 7.60 0.42 15.74
CA VAL A 86 8.05 -0.27 14.54
C VAL A 86 8.86 0.71 13.71
N MET A 87 10.10 0.35 13.41
CA MET A 87 10.95 1.09 12.48
C MET A 87 10.43 0.89 11.06
N VAL A 88 10.31 1.96 10.28
CA VAL A 88 9.82 1.98 8.91
C VAL A 88 10.87 2.65 8.00
N PRO A 89 11.23 2.04 6.85
CA PRO A 89 12.19 2.61 5.94
C PRO A 89 11.62 3.84 5.25
N GLU A 90 12.50 4.78 4.95
CA GLU A 90 12.23 5.87 4.04
C GLU A 90 11.70 5.32 2.71
N GLY A 91 10.67 5.94 2.15
CA GLY A 91 10.05 5.47 0.90
C GLY A 91 8.76 4.68 1.10
N LEU A 92 8.59 3.96 2.22
CA LEU A 92 7.36 3.20 2.47
C LEU A 92 6.16 4.16 2.61
N ARG A 93 6.38 5.30 3.27
CA ARG A 93 5.42 6.41 3.29
C ARG A 93 5.41 7.24 2.02
N SER A 94 6.50 7.32 1.28
CA SER A 94 6.62 8.19 0.09
C SER A 94 5.81 7.71 -1.11
N ALA A 95 5.45 6.42 -1.15
CA ALA A 95 4.45 5.91 -2.10
C ALA A 95 3.04 6.51 -1.89
N ARG A 96 2.85 7.28 -0.81
CA ARG A 96 1.65 8.08 -0.48
C ARG A 96 1.63 9.45 -1.15
N ARG A 97 2.30 9.66 -2.31
CA ARG A 97 1.79 10.70 -3.21
C ARG A 97 0.43 10.21 -3.70
N PRO A 98 -0.68 10.91 -3.41
CA PRO A 98 -2.02 10.38 -3.61
C PRO A 98 -2.14 9.89 -5.04
N HIS A 99 -2.47 8.62 -5.22
CA HIS A 99 -2.69 8.04 -6.54
C HIS A 99 -3.77 8.82 -7.32
N ALA A 100 -4.66 9.50 -6.61
CA ALA A 100 -5.64 10.46 -7.14
C ALA A 100 -5.00 11.59 -7.96
N GLU A 101 -3.82 12.07 -7.58
CA GLU A 101 -3.13 13.15 -8.30
C GLU A 101 -2.50 12.63 -9.61
N LYS A 102 -1.98 11.40 -9.60
CA LYS A 102 -1.48 10.72 -10.82
C LYS A 102 -2.61 10.35 -11.78
N LEU A 103 -3.76 9.91 -11.27
CA LEU A 103 -4.96 9.64 -12.05
C LEU A 103 -5.52 10.91 -12.67
N ARG A 104 -5.64 12.00 -11.90
CA ARG A 104 -6.09 13.30 -12.43
C ARG A 104 -5.18 13.80 -13.55
N VAL A 105 -3.86 13.64 -13.43
CA VAL A 105 -2.90 13.98 -14.49
C VAL A 105 -3.09 13.07 -15.71
N ALA A 106 -3.24 11.76 -15.53
CA ALA A 106 -3.48 10.83 -16.63
C ALA A 106 -4.82 11.09 -17.36
N GLU A 107 -5.88 11.45 -16.63
CA GLU A 107 -7.17 11.88 -17.20
C GLU A 107 -7.04 13.20 -17.97
N GLN A 108 -6.24 14.16 -17.47
CA GLN A 108 -5.98 15.43 -18.16
C GLN A 108 -5.23 15.24 -19.48
N PHE A 109 -4.32 14.26 -19.56
CA PHE A 109 -3.64 13.88 -20.80
C PHE A 109 -4.56 13.09 -21.76
N ALA A 110 -5.43 12.22 -21.25
CA ALA A 110 -6.40 11.49 -22.07
C ALA A 110 -7.45 12.42 -22.71
N SER A 111 -7.91 13.45 -22.00
CA SER A 111 -8.83 14.46 -22.55
C SER A 111 -8.17 15.42 -23.56
N GLY A 112 -6.85 15.59 -23.51
CA GLY A 112 -6.10 16.45 -24.45
C GLY A 112 -5.91 15.87 -25.86
N LEU A 113 -5.98 14.54 -26.01
CA LEU A 113 -5.78 13.85 -27.30
C LEU A 113 -7.06 13.74 -28.15
N GLY A 114 -8.21 14.18 -27.65
CA GLY A 114 -9.49 14.16 -28.38
C GLY A 114 -9.86 15.46 -29.10
N ALA A 115 -9.08 16.54 -28.97
CA ALA A 115 -9.46 17.88 -29.43
C ALA A 115 -8.60 18.43 -30.61
N SER A 116 -7.74 17.64 -31.23
CA SER A 116 -7.06 18.02 -32.47
C SER A 116 -7.26 16.92 -33.52
N GLY A 117 -8.46 16.90 -34.07
CA GLY A 117 -8.89 15.91 -35.07
C GLY A 117 -10.16 16.34 -35.80
N THR A 118 -10.21 17.60 -36.25
CA THR A 118 -11.08 18.12 -37.33
C THR A 118 -10.32 19.23 -38.04
#